data_AF-A0A550GLI3-F1
#
_entry.id   AF-A0A550GLI3-F1
#
_cell.length_a   1.000
_cell.length_b   1.000
_cell.length_c   1.000
_cell.angle_alpha   90.00
_cell.angle_beta   90.00
_cell.angle_gamma   90.00
#
_symmetry.space_group_name_H-M   'P 1'
#
loop_
_entity.id
_entity.type
_entity.pdbx_description
1 polymer ?
#
loop_
_entity_poly.entity_id
_entity_poly.type
_entity_poly.pdbx_seq_one_letter_code
_entity_poly.pdbx_strand_id
1 'polypeptide(L)'
;MKKKGIERVITITEGRYTHAVKKGAKERNEEAEKKGVKFRPVELLPTTFPVFEIFNHILVPRHEILTEEEKNQILAEYKLQPYQMPHIKAIDPVVKAIGALPGDILRIIRKSQTAGEHISYRYVVE
;
A
#
# COMPACT_ATOMS: atom_id res chain seq x y z
N MET A 1 21.25 -7.91 1.85
CA MET A 1 19.97 -8.66 1.85
C MET A 1 20.21 -10.15 1.75
N LYS A 2 20.53 -10.72 0.57
CA LYS A 2 20.69 -12.19 0.39
C LYS A 2 21.70 -12.86 1.34
N LYS A 3 22.88 -12.26 1.58
CA LYS A 3 23.89 -12.79 2.51
C LYS A 3 23.47 -12.80 4.00
N LYS A 4 22.46 -12.02 4.38
CA LYS A 4 21.97 -11.90 5.77
C LYS A 4 20.55 -12.49 5.96
N GLY A 5 19.98 -13.13 4.94
CA GLY A 5 18.60 -13.63 4.99
C GLY A 5 17.52 -12.55 5.13
N ILE A 6 17.84 -11.28 4.83
CA ILE A 6 16.88 -10.18 4.97
C ILE A 6 15.97 -10.13 3.74
N GLU A 7 14.68 -10.30 3.97
CA GLU A 7 13.64 -10.36 2.94
C GLU A 7 13.16 -8.98 2.49
N ARG A 8 13.01 -8.03 3.42
CA ARG A 8 12.54 -6.66 3.16
C ARG A 8 13.48 -5.61 3.73
N VAL A 9 13.72 -4.54 2.97
CA VAL A 9 14.52 -3.38 3.38
C VAL A 9 13.77 -2.09 3.02
N ILE A 10 13.74 -1.18 3.98
CA ILE A 10 13.28 0.19 3.80
C ILE A 10 14.52 1.07 3.75
N THR A 11 14.67 1.83 2.68
CA THR A 11 15.75 2.81 2.56
C THR A 11 15.17 4.20 2.78
N ILE A 12 15.90 5.03 3.53
CA ILE A 12 15.62 6.45 3.74
C ILE A 12 16.90 7.20 3.36
N THR A 13 16.76 8.32 2.66
CA THR A 13 17.89 9.19 2.32
C THR A 13 17.49 10.63 2.54
N GLU A 14 18.46 11.47 2.89
CA GLU A 14 18.30 12.92 3.00
C GLU A 14 18.16 13.63 1.63
N GLY A 15 18.59 12.97 0.56
CA GLY A 15 18.54 13.48 -0.81
C GLY A 15 17.50 12.79 -1.69
N ARG A 16 17.54 13.10 -2.99
CA ARG A 16 16.75 12.40 -4.00
C ARG A 16 17.46 11.12 -4.42
N TYR A 17 16.70 10.02 -4.54
CA TYR A 17 17.21 8.81 -5.19
C TYR A 17 17.57 9.08 -6.65
N THR A 18 18.76 8.62 -7.05
CA THR A 18 19.20 8.65 -8.45
C THR A 18 18.36 7.71 -9.31
N HIS A 19 18.34 7.95 -10.62
CA HIS A 19 17.59 7.10 -11.56
C HIS A 19 18.05 5.63 -11.50
N ALA A 20 19.36 5.39 -11.36
CA ALA A 20 19.92 4.04 -11.24
C ALA A 20 19.37 3.29 -10.02
N VAL A 21 19.27 3.95 -8.87
CA VAL A 21 18.71 3.35 -7.65
C VAL A 21 17.23 3.04 -7.82
N LYS A 22 16.46 3.96 -8.40
CA LYS A 22 15.02 3.74 -8.68
C LYS A 22 14.80 2.57 -9.62
N LYS A 23 15.59 2.48 -10.71
CA LYS A 23 15.51 1.39 -11.68
C LYS A 23 15.87 0.05 -11.05
N GLY A 24 16.98 -0.02 -10.32
CA GLY A 24 17.40 -1.26 -9.66
C GLY A 24 16.44 -1.73 -8.56
N ALA A 25 15.77 -0.80 -7.85
CA ALA A 25 14.71 -1.14 -6.91
C ALA A 25 13.47 -1.70 -7.64
N LYS A 26 13.08 -1.09 -8.74
CA LYS A 26 11.97 -1.55 -9.59
C LYS A 26 12.21 -2.97 -10.11
N GLU A 27 13.36 -3.22 -10.73
CA GLU A 27 13.74 -4.53 -11.27
C GLU A 27 13.70 -5.64 -10.21
N ARG A 28 14.17 -5.35 -8.98
CA ARG A 28 14.11 -6.31 -7.88
C ARG A 28 12.70 -6.56 -7.34
N ASN A 29 11.88 -5.53 -7.31
CA ASN A 29 10.48 -5.68 -6.90
C ASN A 29 9.71 -6.51 -7.94
N GLU A 30 9.94 -6.28 -9.24
CA GLU A 30 9.37 -7.10 -10.32
C GLU A 30 9.87 -8.55 -10.30
N GLU A 31 11.16 -8.80 -10.01
CA GLU A 31 11.70 -10.15 -9.86
C GLU A 31 11.02 -10.90 -8.70
N ALA A 32 10.72 -10.20 -7.61
CA ALA A 32 10.04 -10.78 -6.46
C ALA A 32 8.56 -11.05 -6.72
N GLU A 33 7.88 -10.15 -7.44
CA GLU A 33 6.50 -10.33 -7.89
C GLU A 33 6.36 -11.58 -8.77
N LYS A 34 7.28 -11.78 -9.73
CA LYS A 34 7.33 -13.00 -10.55
C LYS A 34 7.54 -14.29 -9.75
N LYS A 35 8.16 -14.19 -8.57
CA LYS A 35 8.36 -15.31 -7.64
C LYS A 35 7.17 -15.50 -6.68
N GLY A 36 6.11 -14.71 -6.82
CA GLY A 36 4.92 -14.79 -5.99
C GLY A 36 5.09 -14.18 -4.59
N VAL A 37 6.08 -13.31 -4.40
CA VAL A 37 6.31 -12.66 -3.11
C VAL A 37 5.26 -11.57 -2.89
N LYS A 38 4.45 -11.69 -1.83
CA LYS A 38 3.33 -10.77 -1.52
C LYS A 38 3.75 -9.43 -0.89
N PHE A 39 5.04 -9.07 -0.92
CA PHE A 39 5.55 -7.82 -0.37
C PHE A 39 6.65 -7.24 -1.25
N ARG A 40 6.87 -5.92 -1.18
CA ARG A 40 8.00 -5.25 -1.85
C ARG A 40 9.30 -5.48 -1.07
N PRO A 41 10.32 -6.14 -1.67
CA PRO A 41 11.61 -6.33 -1.00
C PRO A 41 12.36 -5.02 -0.76
N VAL A 42 12.23 -4.03 -1.64
CA VAL A 42 12.91 -2.74 -1.53
C VAL A 42 11.87 -1.62 -1.57
N GLU A 43 11.70 -0.95 -0.43
CA GLU A 43 10.88 0.27 -0.33
C GLU A 43 11.81 1.48 -0.23
N LEU A 44 11.62 2.44 -1.15
CA LEU A 44 12.36 3.69 -1.17
C LEU A 44 11.48 4.80 -0.61
N LEU A 45 11.78 5.26 0.61
CA LEU A 45 11.09 6.39 1.22
C LEU A 45 11.83 7.68 0.90
N PRO A 46 11.17 8.66 0.24
CA PRO A 46 11.74 9.98 0.03
C PRO A 46 11.74 10.80 1.32
N THR A 47 12.50 11.90 1.36
CA THR A 47 12.47 12.87 2.46
C THR A 47 11.11 13.52 2.69
N THR A 48 10.27 13.57 1.66
CA THR A 48 8.89 14.08 1.76
C THR A 48 7.96 13.15 2.52
N PHE A 49 8.40 11.92 2.83
CA PHE A 49 7.60 11.00 3.62
C PHE A 49 7.50 11.52 5.07
N PRO A 50 6.30 11.47 5.69
CA PRO A 50 6.13 11.98 7.06
C PRO A 50 7.08 11.30 8.05
N VAL A 51 7.77 12.12 8.85
CA VAL A 51 8.64 11.65 9.95
C VAL A 51 7.88 11.35 11.24
N PHE A 52 6.57 11.65 11.27
CA PHE A 52 5.67 11.40 12.38
C PHE A 52 4.68 10.29 12.04
N GLU A 53 4.03 9.75 13.07
CA GLU A 53 3.04 8.69 12.91
C GLU A 53 1.74 9.24 12.29
N ILE A 54 1.51 8.90 11.02
CA ILE A 54 0.40 9.41 10.20
C ILE A 54 -0.96 8.95 10.74
N PHE A 55 -1.01 7.75 11.33
CA PHE A 55 -2.25 7.12 11.81
C PHE A 55 -2.84 7.79 13.05
N ASN A 56 -2.06 8.60 13.78
CA ASN A 56 -2.55 9.32 14.95
C ASN A 56 -3.30 10.59 14.60
N HIS A 57 -3.27 11.00 13.33
CA HIS A 57 -3.90 12.24 12.91
C HIS A 57 -5.43 12.07 12.78
N ILE A 58 -6.19 13.01 13.35
CA ILE A 58 -7.67 12.96 13.38
C ILE A 58 -8.34 12.83 12.00
N LEU A 59 -7.71 13.38 10.96
CA LEU A 59 -8.22 13.32 9.59
C LEU A 59 -7.84 12.03 8.84
N VAL A 60 -6.98 11.18 9.41
CA VAL A 60 -6.54 9.93 8.78
C VAL A 60 -7.37 8.80 9.38
N PRO A 61 -8.36 8.25 8.64
CA PRO A 61 -9.14 7.12 9.12
C PRO A 61 -8.30 5.85 9.20
N ARG A 62 -8.85 4.81 9.82
CA ARG A 62 -8.20 3.50 9.89
C ARG A 62 -8.29 2.80 8.54
N HIS A 63 -7.15 2.31 8.05
CA HIS A 63 -7.03 1.61 6.77
C HIS A 63 -6.51 0.19 7.03
N GLU A 64 -7.13 -0.80 6.41
CA GLU A 64 -6.78 -2.22 6.55
C GLU A 64 -6.70 -2.87 5.17
N ILE A 65 -5.70 -3.73 4.95
CA ILE A 65 -5.62 -4.54 3.73
C ILE A 65 -6.60 -5.70 3.88
N LEU A 66 -7.45 -5.89 2.88
CA LEU A 66 -8.34 -7.06 2.83
C LEU A 66 -7.56 -8.32 2.47
N THR A 67 -7.99 -9.44 3.08
CA THR A 67 -7.54 -10.77 2.67
C THR A 67 -8.11 -11.15 1.30
N GLU A 68 -7.55 -12.17 0.65
CA GLU A 68 -8.04 -12.66 -0.64
C GLU A 68 -9.49 -13.17 -0.56
N GLU A 69 -9.86 -13.79 0.56
CA GLU A 69 -11.22 -14.27 0.83
C GLU A 69 -12.21 -13.10 0.95
N GLU A 70 -11.91 -12.11 1.80
CA GLU A 70 -12.72 -10.90 1.95
C GLU A 70 -12.84 -10.12 0.62
N LYS A 71 -11.75 -10.02 -0.13
CA LYS A 71 -11.73 -9.37 -1.45
C LYS A 71 -12.72 -10.05 -2.41
N ASN A 72 -12.68 -11.36 -2.50
CA ASN A 72 -13.59 -12.11 -3.38
C ASN A 72 -15.05 -11.98 -2.91
N GLN A 73 -15.29 -11.99 -1.61
CA GLN A 73 -16.62 -11.79 -1.04
C GLN A 73 -17.19 -10.41 -1.40
N ILE A 74 -16.41 -9.34 -1.23
CA ILE A 74 -16.84 -7.97 -1.54
C ILE A 74 -17.11 -7.79 -3.03
N LEU A 75 -16.24 -8.33 -3.89
CA LEU A 75 -16.44 -8.26 -5.34
C LEU A 75 -17.70 -9.02 -5.78
N ALA A 76 -18.00 -10.16 -5.15
CA ALA A 76 -19.21 -10.94 -5.41
C ALA A 76 -20.48 -10.27 -4.88
N GLU A 77 -20.43 -9.72 -3.66
CA GLU A 77 -21.56 -9.06 -3.00
C GLU A 77 -22.02 -7.83 -3.79
N TYR A 78 -21.10 -6.95 -4.14
CA TYR A 78 -21.41 -5.75 -4.90
C TYR A 78 -21.47 -5.98 -6.42
N LYS A 79 -21.08 -7.17 -6.89
CA LYS A 79 -21.00 -7.52 -8.32
C LYS A 79 -20.16 -6.53 -9.12
N LEU A 80 -19.04 -6.11 -8.54
CA LEU A 80 -18.14 -5.11 -9.10
C LEU A 80 -16.87 -5.77 -9.61
N GLN A 81 -16.25 -5.16 -10.62
CA GLN A 81 -14.88 -5.44 -11.00
C GLN A 81 -13.93 -4.51 -10.23
N PRO A 82 -12.68 -4.93 -9.94
CA PRO A 82 -11.74 -4.12 -9.16
C PRO A 82 -11.52 -2.70 -9.71
N TYR A 83 -11.49 -2.54 -11.04
CA TYR A 83 -11.29 -1.24 -11.69
C TYR A 83 -12.47 -0.27 -11.51
N GLN A 84 -13.67 -0.76 -11.16
CA GLN A 84 -14.86 0.07 -10.93
C GLN A 84 -14.88 0.66 -9.51
N MET A 85 -14.04 0.16 -8.61
CA MET A 85 -13.93 0.68 -7.25
C MET A 85 -13.20 2.03 -7.26
N PRO A 86 -13.43 2.90 -6.26
CA PRO A 86 -12.64 4.11 -6.09
C PRO A 86 -11.15 3.78 -5.96
N HIS A 87 -10.29 4.50 -6.68
CA HIS A 87 -8.86 4.22 -6.69
C HIS A 87 -8.10 4.97 -5.59
N ILE A 88 -7.00 4.38 -5.15
CA ILE A 88 -5.96 5.02 -4.33
C ILE A 88 -4.60 4.72 -4.96
N LYS A 89 -3.73 5.72 -5.07
CA LYS A 89 -2.43 5.52 -5.73
C LYS A 89 -1.43 4.87 -4.78
N ALA A 90 -0.55 4.03 -5.32
CA ALA A 90 0.53 3.38 -4.58
C ALA A 90 1.60 4.37 -4.04
N ILE A 91 1.59 5.61 -4.53
CA ILE A 91 2.44 6.69 -4.01
C ILE A 91 1.94 7.25 -2.66
N ASP A 92 0.67 7.04 -2.31
CA ASP A 92 0.08 7.59 -1.09
C ASP A 92 0.85 7.14 0.17
N PRO A 93 1.16 8.06 1.12
CA PRO A 93 1.90 7.73 2.33
C PRO A 93 1.27 6.60 3.16
N VAL A 94 -0.07 6.54 3.22
CA VAL A 94 -0.80 5.52 3.98
C VAL A 94 -0.61 4.15 3.33
N VAL A 95 -0.71 4.07 2.01
CA VAL A 95 -0.53 2.82 1.24
C VAL A 95 0.89 2.29 1.46
N LYS A 96 1.90 3.15 1.39
CA LYS A 96 3.30 2.78 1.67
C LYS A 96 3.54 2.35 3.11
N ALA A 97 2.94 3.05 4.08
CA ALA A 97 3.09 2.75 5.50
C ALA A 97 2.52 1.37 5.86
N ILE A 98 1.36 1.02 5.30
CA ILE A 98 0.73 -0.29 5.52
C ILE A 98 1.40 -1.37 4.65
N GLY A 99 2.08 -0.98 3.58
CA GLY A 99 2.78 -1.89 2.68
C GLY A 99 1.87 -2.56 1.65
N ALA A 100 0.76 -1.93 1.32
CA ALA A 100 -0.17 -2.41 0.30
C ALA A 100 0.44 -2.28 -1.10
N LEU A 101 0.10 -3.23 -1.96
CA LEU A 101 0.58 -3.35 -3.32
C LEU A 101 -0.52 -2.98 -4.32
N PRO A 102 -0.15 -2.53 -5.54
CA PRO A 102 -1.11 -2.42 -6.63
C PRO A 102 -1.87 -3.74 -6.81
N GLY A 103 -3.19 -3.69 -6.86
CA GLY A 103 -4.03 -4.88 -6.87
C GLY A 103 -4.73 -5.21 -5.55
N ASP A 104 -4.26 -4.64 -4.43
CA ASP A 104 -4.90 -4.80 -3.13
C ASP A 104 -6.15 -3.93 -3.01
N ILE A 105 -7.05 -4.34 -2.11
CA ILE A 105 -8.23 -3.56 -1.74
C ILE A 105 -8.08 -3.17 -0.27
N LEU A 106 -8.24 -1.87 -0.02
CA LEU A 106 -8.21 -1.31 1.32
C LEU A 106 -9.61 -1.11 1.86
N ARG A 107 -9.86 -1.58 3.08
CA ARG A 107 -11.02 -1.23 3.90
C ARG A 107 -10.69 0.01 4.71
N ILE A 108 -11.48 1.07 4.53
CA ILE A 108 -11.33 2.36 5.19
C ILE A 108 -12.51 2.55 6.14
N ILE A 109 -12.21 2.59 7.43
CA ILE A 109 -13.18 2.74 8.51
C ILE A 109 -13.05 4.16 9.06
N ARG A 110 -14.08 4.99 8.83
CA ARG A 110 -14.13 6.38 9.31
C ARG A 110 -15.32 6.59 10.23
N LYS A 111 -15.14 7.48 11.21
CA LYS A 111 -16.26 7.99 12.02
C LYS A 111 -17.10 8.91 11.14
N SER A 112 -18.39 8.65 11.07
CA SER A 112 -19.37 9.45 10.36
C SER A 112 -20.33 10.09 11.35
N GLN A 113 -20.66 11.36 11.15
CA GLN A 113 -21.63 12.07 12.01
C GLN A 113 -23.03 11.46 11.90
N THR A 114 -23.40 10.92 10.73
CA THR A 114 -24.73 10.38 10.47
C THR A 114 -24.85 8.89 10.77
N ALA A 115 -23.86 8.11 10.35
CA ALA A 115 -23.89 6.65 10.41
C ALA A 115 -23.14 6.05 11.62
N GLY A 116 -22.49 6.90 12.44
CA GLY A 116 -21.56 6.45 13.48
C GLY A 116 -20.24 5.98 12.87
N GLU A 117 -20.27 4.83 12.20
CA GLU A 117 -19.13 4.28 11.45
C GLU A 117 -19.50 4.09 9.98
N HIS A 118 -18.61 4.52 9.09
CA HIS A 118 -18.78 4.36 7.65
C HIS A 118 -17.60 3.60 7.08
N ILE A 119 -17.89 2.47 6.43
CA ILE A 119 -16.91 1.63 5.77
C ILE A 119 -16.90 1.96 4.28
N SER A 120 -15.71 2.13 3.71
CA SER A 120 -15.54 2.30 2.27
C SER A 120 -14.36 1.48 1.79
N TYR A 121 -14.41 1.06 0.53
CA TYR A 121 -13.39 0.23 -0.08
C TYR A 121 -12.69 0.98 -1.21
N ARG A 122 -11.35 0.87 -1.27
CA ARG A 122 -10.55 1.47 -2.35
C ARG A 122 -9.57 0.48 -2.96
N TYR A 123 -9.42 0.54 -4.27
CA TYR A 123 -8.50 -0.30 -5.03
C TYR A 123 -7.15 0.39 -5.25
N VAL A 124 -6.05 -0.27 -4.92
CA VAL A 124 -4.70 0.29 -5.07
C VAL A 124 -4.25 0.20 -6.53
N VAL A 125 -3.91 1.34 -7.11
CA VAL A 125 -3.39 1.48 -8.48
C VAL A 125 -1.98 2.07 -8.46
N GLU A 126 -1.19 1.82 -9.52
CA GLU A 126 0.17 2.36 -9.64
C GLU A 126 0.21 3.89 -9.84
#